data_AF-A0A1L9WX81-F1
#
_entry.id   AF-A0A1L9WX81-F1
#
_cell.length_a   1.000
_cell.length_b   1.000
_cell.length_c   1.000
_cell.angle_alpha   90.00
_cell.angle_beta   90.00
_cell.angle_gamma   90.00
#
_symmetry.space_group_name_H-M   'P 1'
#
loop_
_entity.id
_entity.type
_entity.pdbx_description
1 polymer ?
#
loop_
_entity_poly.entity_id
_entity_poly.type
_entity_poly.pdbx_seq_one_letter_code
_entity_poly.pdbx_strand_id
1 'polypeptide(L)'
;MAGEAILSFASEIQKQIQADGRELRSLHLDAATSNKLDSYLSHLPIFTSTSSPSIRRRFDHIGTDLWNSCTQRMTHCSDPISSAVLCKVKAFAWAMLDTAVSNRSPGSFRVVETANKLVKSCIEHDCVAISLKVIEAIAMRLDALEHLETDVGEARLRQCSVHYYALRVHLFERIYTLIRMTLKTILREPSSSSNL
;
A
#
# COMPACT_ATOMS: atom_id res chain seq x y z
N MET A 1 -7.15 -16.67 14.78
CA MET A 1 -5.70 -16.78 15.05
C MET A 1 -4.84 -15.92 14.13
N ALA A 2 -5.19 -15.71 12.86
CA ALA A 2 -4.43 -14.81 11.97
C ALA A 2 -4.29 -13.37 12.52
N GLY A 3 -5.39 -12.79 13.03
CA GLY A 3 -5.45 -11.42 13.59
C GLY A 3 -4.33 -11.05 14.56
N GLU A 4 -4.10 -11.89 15.59
CA GLU A 4 -3.09 -11.63 16.62
C GLU A 4 -1.66 -11.72 16.07
N ALA A 5 -1.41 -12.62 15.12
CA ALA A 5 -0.09 -12.73 14.50
C ALA A 5 0.28 -11.49 13.68
N ILE A 6 -0.70 -10.88 13.03
CA ILE A 6 -0.54 -9.62 12.27
C ILE A 6 -0.28 -8.46 13.23
N LEU A 7 -1.04 -8.39 14.33
CA LEU A 7 -0.85 -7.36 15.36
C LEU A 7 0.53 -7.45 16.00
N SER A 8 0.98 -8.65 16.36
CA SER A 8 2.33 -8.88 16.88
C SER A 8 3.40 -8.48 15.88
N PHE A 9 3.22 -8.81 14.60
CA PHE A 9 4.15 -8.41 13.53
C PHE A 9 4.16 -6.90 13.30
N ALA A 10 3.01 -6.23 13.34
CA ALA A 10 2.88 -4.78 13.23
C ALA A 10 3.65 -4.06 14.35
N SER A 11 3.55 -4.56 15.59
CA SER A 11 4.32 -4.02 16.72
C SER A 11 5.82 -4.22 16.56
N GLU A 12 6.26 -5.34 15.96
CA GLU A 12 7.68 -5.57 15.66
C GLU A 12 8.21 -4.56 14.65
N ILE A 13 7.50 -4.37 13.53
CA ILE A 13 7.84 -3.35 12.53
C ILE A 13 7.90 -1.96 13.19
N GLN A 14 6.92 -1.62 14.04
CA GLN A 14 6.87 -0.31 14.69
C GLN A 14 8.09 -0.06 15.58
N LYS A 15 8.54 -1.08 16.33
CA LYS A 15 9.76 -0.98 17.14
C LYS A 15 10.99 -0.73 16.28
N GLN A 16 11.13 -1.42 15.15
CA GLN A 16 12.25 -1.21 14.23
C GLN A 16 12.23 0.20 13.62
N ILE A 17 11.06 0.68 13.20
CA ILE A 17 10.90 2.04 12.68
C ILE A 17 11.27 3.10 13.72
N GLN A 18 11.01 2.86 15.00
CA GLN A 18 11.33 3.79 16.09
C GLN A 18 12.79 3.69 16.56
N ALA A 19 13.34 2.48 16.65
CA ALA A 19 14.72 2.24 17.10
C ALA A 19 15.75 2.87 16.15
N ASP A 20 15.43 2.85 14.86
CA ASP A 20 16.23 3.39 13.76
C ASP A 20 16.12 4.93 13.65
N GLY A 21 15.39 5.57 14.58
CA GLY A 21 15.22 7.03 14.67
C GLY A 21 16.47 7.82 15.07
N ARG A 22 17.63 7.17 15.28
CA ARG A 22 18.91 7.88 15.52
C ARG A 22 19.64 8.28 14.23
N GLU A 23 19.33 7.66 13.10
CA GLU A 23 19.85 8.03 11.79
C GLU A 23 18.67 8.27 10.84
N LEU A 24 18.19 9.52 10.80
CA LEU A 24 17.00 9.96 10.06
C LEU A 24 16.93 9.64 8.54
N ARG A 25 17.94 8.99 7.96
CA ARG A 25 18.16 8.95 6.50
C ARG A 25 17.90 7.59 5.85
N SER A 26 18.07 6.48 6.56
CA SER A 26 17.82 5.15 6.03
C SER A 26 16.89 4.37 6.97
N LEU A 27 15.92 3.64 6.41
CA LEU A 27 15.14 2.63 7.12
C LEU A 27 15.55 1.26 6.58
N HIS A 28 16.12 0.44 7.44
CA HIS A 28 16.45 -0.94 7.09
C HIS A 28 15.68 -1.91 7.99
N LEU A 29 14.75 -2.66 7.40
CA LEU A 29 14.15 -3.82 8.06
C LEU A 29 15.11 -5.00 7.95
N ASP A 30 15.21 -5.81 9.00
CA ASP A 30 15.97 -7.06 8.89
C ASP A 30 15.36 -7.98 7.81
N ALA A 31 16.16 -8.90 7.28
CA ALA A 31 15.76 -9.76 6.17
C ALA A 31 14.53 -10.64 6.49
N ALA A 32 14.39 -11.10 7.75
CA ALA A 32 13.26 -11.92 8.15
C ALA A 32 11.97 -11.09 8.19
N THR A 33 12.04 -9.87 8.74
CA THR A 33 10.92 -8.92 8.77
C THR A 33 10.52 -8.48 7.37
N SER A 34 11.49 -8.19 6.50
CA SER A 34 11.25 -7.82 5.11
C SER A 34 10.55 -8.94 4.32
N ASN A 35 11.05 -10.19 4.42
CA ASN A 35 10.45 -11.34 3.75
C ASN A 35 9.02 -11.63 4.24
N LYS A 36 8.80 -11.48 5.56
CA LYS A 36 7.48 -11.67 6.15
C LYS A 36 6.49 -10.58 5.73
N LEU A 37 6.97 -9.34 5.60
CA LEU A 37 6.18 -8.23 5.06
C LEU A 37 5.80 -8.49 3.61
N ASP A 38 6.74 -8.91 2.78
CA ASP A 38 6.48 -9.24 1.37
C ASP A 38 5.49 -10.41 1.23
N SER A 39 5.57 -11.41 2.10
CA SER A 39 4.58 -12.49 2.18
C SER A 39 3.17 -11.96 2.45
N TYR A 40 2.98 -11.08 3.45
CA TYR A 40 1.68 -10.46 3.71
C TYR A 40 1.18 -9.61 2.54
N LEU A 41 2.06 -8.81 1.92
CA LEU A 41 1.72 -7.97 0.78
C LEU A 41 1.43 -8.78 -0.49
N SER A 42 1.97 -9.99 -0.60
CA SER A 42 1.65 -10.90 -1.70
C SER A 42 0.16 -11.26 -1.74
N HIS A 43 -0.51 -11.23 -0.58
CA HIS A 43 -1.91 -11.60 -0.38
C HIS A 43 -2.85 -10.41 -0.20
N LEU A 44 -2.47 -9.18 -0.59
CA LEU A 44 -3.37 -8.02 -0.57
C LEU A 44 -4.59 -8.22 -1.48
N PRO A 45 -5.80 -7.78 -1.07
CA PRO A 45 -6.16 -7.30 0.27
C PRO A 45 -6.13 -8.43 1.31
N ILE A 46 -5.43 -8.18 2.43
CA ILE A 46 -4.90 -9.26 3.29
C ILE A 46 -6.01 -10.00 4.06
N PHE A 47 -7.22 -9.44 4.24
CA PHE A 47 -8.26 -10.04 5.08
C PHE A 47 -9.68 -9.84 4.58
N THR A 48 -10.29 -10.92 4.07
CA THR A 48 -11.74 -11.04 3.85
C THR A 48 -12.46 -11.82 4.95
N SER A 49 -11.71 -12.39 5.92
CA SER A 49 -12.29 -13.16 7.01
C SER A 49 -12.78 -12.25 8.14
N THR A 50 -14.02 -12.50 8.60
CA THR A 50 -14.71 -11.87 9.73
C THR A 50 -13.82 -11.73 10.96
N SER A 51 -13.14 -10.59 11.08
CA SER A 51 -12.35 -10.27 12.26
C SER A 51 -13.30 -9.82 13.38
N SER A 52 -13.02 -10.26 14.61
CA SER A 52 -13.82 -9.85 15.76
C SER A 52 -13.79 -8.33 15.94
N PRO A 53 -14.81 -7.71 16.55
CA PRO A 53 -14.82 -6.27 16.83
C PRO A 53 -13.63 -5.79 17.66
N SER A 54 -13.03 -6.64 18.51
CA SER A 54 -11.83 -6.31 19.28
C SER A 54 -10.58 -6.23 18.39
N ILE A 55 -10.39 -7.20 17.49
CA ILE A 55 -9.27 -7.21 16.53
C ILE A 55 -9.38 -6.02 15.57
N ARG A 56 -10.59 -5.71 15.06
CA ARG A 56 -10.80 -4.56 14.18
C ARG A 56 -10.42 -3.22 14.82
N ARG A 57 -10.76 -3.01 16.10
CA ARG A 57 -10.33 -1.82 16.85
C ARG A 57 -8.81 -1.74 17.01
N ARG A 58 -8.15 -2.88 17.27
CA ARG A 58 -6.68 -2.92 17.36
C ARG A 58 -6.02 -2.69 16.01
N PHE A 59 -6.62 -3.17 14.91
CA PHE A 59 -6.18 -2.87 13.56
C PHE A 59 -6.31 -1.39 13.21
N ASP A 60 -7.43 -0.73 13.56
CA ASP A 60 -7.59 0.71 13.33
C ASP A 60 -6.52 1.50 14.07
N HIS A 61 -6.29 1.18 15.35
CA HIS A 61 -5.30 1.87 16.18
C HIS A 61 -3.86 1.65 15.69
N ILE A 62 -3.40 0.40 15.62
CA ILE A 62 -2.01 0.08 15.23
C ILE A 62 -1.75 0.42 13.76
N GLY A 63 -2.73 0.21 12.88
CA GLY A 63 -2.63 0.61 11.48
C GLY A 63 -2.49 2.12 11.32
N THR A 64 -3.22 2.91 12.10
CA THR A 64 -3.11 4.38 12.09
C THR A 64 -1.73 4.82 12.58
N ASP A 65 -1.23 4.25 13.67
CA ASP A 65 0.07 4.61 14.23
C ASP A 65 1.22 4.27 13.28
N LEU A 66 1.19 3.09 12.64
CA LEU A 66 2.16 2.71 11.62
C LEU A 66 2.10 3.62 10.40
N TRP A 67 0.89 3.91 9.90
CA TRP A 67 0.69 4.80 8.77
C TRP A 67 1.27 6.20 9.03
N ASN A 68 0.99 6.77 10.20
CA ASN A 68 1.46 8.09 10.59
C ASN A 68 2.99 8.10 10.76
N SER A 69 3.54 7.09 11.45
CA SER A 69 4.99 6.94 11.63
C SER A 69 5.73 6.87 10.29
N CYS A 70 5.22 6.08 9.35
CA CYS A 70 5.81 5.97 8.02
C CYS A 70 5.65 7.28 7.22
N THR A 71 4.49 7.93 7.31
CA THR A 71 4.25 9.20 6.61
C THR A 71 5.21 10.28 7.08
N GLN A 72 5.42 10.40 8.39
CA GLN A 72 6.38 11.33 8.98
C GLN A 72 7.83 10.99 8.57
N ARG A 73 8.20 9.72 8.53
CA ARG A 73 9.56 9.34 8.14
C ARG A 73 9.82 9.59 6.66
N MET A 74 8.82 9.38 5.82
CA MET A 74 8.91 9.58 4.37
C MET A 74 9.09 11.05 3.98
N THR A 75 8.60 12.02 4.77
CA THR A 75 8.85 13.45 4.50
C THR A 75 10.30 13.86 4.69
N HIS A 76 11.09 13.05 5.41
CA HIS A 76 12.51 13.32 5.70
C HIS A 76 13.46 12.32 5.03
N CYS A 77 12.92 11.32 4.31
CA CYS A 77 13.69 10.28 3.66
C CYS A 77 13.90 10.64 2.18
N SER A 78 15.16 10.69 1.75
CA SER A 78 15.53 10.87 0.34
C SER A 78 16.10 9.61 -0.29
N ASP A 79 16.30 8.55 0.51
CA ASP A 79 16.81 7.28 0.02
C ASP A 79 15.70 6.48 -0.68
N PRO A 80 15.85 6.12 -1.97
CA PRO A 80 14.85 5.37 -2.72
C PRO A 80 14.55 4.00 -2.10
N ILE A 81 15.54 3.32 -1.55
CA ILE A 81 15.38 1.97 -0.95
C ILE A 81 14.49 2.07 0.28
N SER A 82 14.83 2.98 1.19
CA SER A 82 14.05 3.27 2.40
C SER A 82 12.64 3.75 2.07
N SER A 83 12.48 4.57 1.03
CA SER A 83 11.15 5.02 0.57
C SER A 83 10.29 3.86 0.07
N ALA A 84 10.87 2.90 -0.65
CA ALA A 84 10.17 1.69 -1.07
C ALA A 84 9.78 0.80 0.13
N VAL A 85 10.65 0.65 1.12
CA VAL A 85 10.32 -0.06 2.38
C VAL A 85 9.19 0.63 3.14
N LEU A 86 9.23 1.96 3.24
CA LEU A 86 8.15 2.76 3.85
C LEU A 86 6.83 2.57 3.08
N CYS A 87 6.85 2.51 1.75
CA CYS A 87 5.67 2.19 0.94
C CYS A 87 5.10 0.81 1.28
N LYS A 88 5.95 -0.21 1.41
CA LYS A 88 5.55 -1.57 1.82
C LYS A 88 4.86 -1.55 3.19
N VAL A 89 5.46 -0.88 4.18
CA VAL A 89 4.87 -0.79 5.53
C VAL A 89 3.56 0.00 5.50
N LYS A 90 3.47 1.09 4.73
CA LYS A 90 2.22 1.84 4.56
C LYS A 90 1.12 1.00 3.92
N ALA A 91 1.46 0.14 2.96
CA ALA A 91 0.51 -0.79 2.37
C ALA A 91 0.00 -1.84 3.36
N PHE A 92 0.89 -2.34 4.22
CA PHE A 92 0.51 -3.25 5.30
C PHE A 92 -0.38 -2.55 6.34
N ALA A 93 -0.02 -1.32 6.75
CA ALA A 93 -0.82 -0.50 7.65
C ALA A 93 -2.20 -0.20 7.06
N TRP A 94 -2.26 0.16 5.78
CA TRP A 94 -3.52 0.39 5.07
C TRP A 94 -4.39 -0.88 5.04
N ALA A 95 -3.83 -2.06 4.82
CA ALA A 95 -4.61 -3.31 4.86
C ALA A 95 -5.23 -3.59 6.23
N MET A 96 -4.56 -3.21 7.32
CA MET A 96 -5.15 -3.28 8.66
C MET A 96 -6.35 -2.33 8.78
N LEU A 97 -6.20 -1.08 8.31
CA LEU A 97 -7.29 -0.08 8.30
C LEU A 97 -8.46 -0.53 7.43
N ASP A 98 -8.17 -1.14 6.28
CA ASP A 98 -9.15 -1.71 5.38
C ASP A 98 -9.99 -2.76 6.12
N THR A 99 -9.33 -3.68 6.80
CA THR A 99 -9.98 -4.76 7.56
C THR A 99 -10.76 -4.25 8.78
N ALA A 100 -10.35 -3.13 9.36
CA ALA A 100 -11.01 -2.54 10.51
C ALA A 100 -12.39 -1.98 10.18
N VAL A 101 -12.61 -1.57 8.92
CA VAL A 101 -13.78 -0.83 8.47
C VAL A 101 -14.71 -1.72 7.65
N SER A 102 -16.02 -1.67 7.93
CA SER A 102 -17.02 -2.32 7.09
C SER A 102 -17.11 -1.66 5.72
N ASN A 103 -17.16 -2.46 4.64
CA ASN A 103 -17.22 -1.98 3.26
C ASN A 103 -18.42 -1.07 2.99
N ARG A 104 -19.54 -1.28 3.70
CA ARG A 104 -20.79 -0.51 3.58
C ARG A 104 -20.96 0.52 4.69
N SER A 105 -19.87 1.11 5.17
CA SER A 105 -19.92 2.17 6.17
C SER A 105 -19.38 3.48 5.61
N PRO A 106 -19.84 4.64 6.11
CA PRO A 106 -19.24 5.94 5.75
C PRO A 106 -17.74 6.03 6.06
N GLY A 107 -17.23 5.19 6.97
CA GLY A 107 -15.79 5.03 7.23
C GLY A 107 -15.01 4.46 6.04
N SER A 108 -15.69 3.78 5.11
CA SER A 108 -15.07 3.19 3.91
C SER A 108 -14.47 4.25 2.99
N PHE A 109 -15.09 5.44 2.91
CA PHE A 109 -14.52 6.57 2.16
C PHE A 109 -13.13 6.98 2.69
N ARG A 110 -12.93 6.99 4.03
CA ARG A 110 -11.63 7.32 4.63
C ARG A 110 -10.56 6.31 4.23
N VAL A 111 -10.93 5.04 4.14
CA VAL A 111 -10.03 3.96 3.69
C VAL A 111 -9.67 4.14 2.21
N VAL A 112 -10.65 4.47 1.36
CA VAL A 112 -10.42 4.74 -0.06
C VAL A 112 -9.55 5.98 -0.28
N GLU A 113 -9.79 7.07 0.44
CA GLU A 113 -8.95 8.29 0.38
C GLU A 113 -7.51 8.00 0.82
N THR A 114 -7.35 7.19 1.88
CA THR A 114 -6.03 6.75 2.35
C THR A 114 -5.34 5.84 1.33
N ALA A 115 -6.10 4.94 0.69
CA ALA A 115 -5.62 4.09 -0.39
C ALA A 115 -5.13 4.91 -1.60
N ASN A 116 -5.86 5.96 -1.99
CA ASN A 116 -5.46 6.85 -3.07
C ASN A 116 -4.11 7.54 -2.76
N LYS A 117 -3.91 8.00 -1.51
CA LYS A 117 -2.62 8.56 -1.05
C LYS A 117 -1.50 7.52 -1.10
N LEU A 118 -1.79 6.27 -0.74
CA LEU A 118 -0.84 5.17 -0.80
C LEU A 118 -0.43 4.89 -2.25
N VAL A 119 -1.38 4.71 -3.16
CA VAL A 119 -1.11 4.43 -4.58
C VAL A 119 -0.25 5.52 -5.19
N LYS A 120 -0.58 6.79 -4.94
CA LYS A 120 0.22 7.92 -5.41
C LYS A 120 1.68 7.81 -4.96
N SER A 121 1.89 7.62 -3.66
CA SER A 121 3.24 7.47 -3.09
C SER A 121 3.96 6.23 -3.63
N CYS A 122 3.28 5.10 -3.81
CA CYS A 122 3.86 3.90 -4.39
C CYS A 122 4.24 4.08 -5.87
N ILE A 123 3.49 4.85 -6.66
CA ILE A 123 3.87 5.20 -8.04
C ILE A 123 5.14 6.08 -8.03
N GLU A 124 5.20 7.07 -7.14
CA GLU A 124 6.35 7.99 -7.00
C GLU A 124 7.65 7.27 -6.57
N HIS A 125 7.53 6.14 -5.84
CA HIS A 125 8.66 5.35 -5.33
C HIS A 125 8.77 3.95 -5.96
N ASP A 126 8.31 3.79 -7.21
CA ASP A 126 8.48 2.57 -8.02
C ASP A 126 7.94 1.26 -7.41
N CYS A 127 6.99 1.36 -6.48
CA CYS A 127 6.27 0.25 -5.87
C CYS A 127 5.04 -0.16 -6.69
N VAL A 128 5.22 -0.33 -8.01
CA VAL A 128 4.13 -0.56 -8.99
C VAL A 128 3.26 -1.77 -8.65
N ALA A 129 3.86 -2.88 -8.21
CA ALA A 129 3.12 -4.09 -7.85
C ALA A 129 2.15 -3.87 -6.68
N ILE A 130 2.52 -3.01 -5.72
CA ILE A 130 1.65 -2.64 -4.60
C ILE A 130 0.54 -1.73 -5.09
N SER A 131 0.87 -0.73 -5.93
CA SER A 131 -0.11 0.18 -6.52
C SER A 131 -1.23 -0.57 -7.26
N LEU A 132 -0.90 -1.61 -8.03
CA LEU A 132 -1.87 -2.45 -8.73
C LEU A 132 -2.88 -3.09 -7.76
N LYS A 133 -2.39 -3.77 -6.72
CA LYS A 133 -3.25 -4.47 -5.75
C LYS A 133 -4.14 -3.50 -4.97
N VAL A 134 -3.61 -2.33 -4.61
CA VAL A 134 -4.39 -1.33 -3.88
C VAL A 134 -5.45 -0.70 -4.79
N ILE A 135 -5.16 -0.47 -6.08
CA ILE A 135 -6.15 -0.01 -7.07
C ILE A 135 -7.29 -1.02 -7.23
N GLU A 136 -6.99 -2.32 -7.29
CA GLU A 136 -8.01 -3.38 -7.33
C GLU A 136 -8.92 -3.32 -6.10
N ALA A 137 -8.34 -3.16 -4.92
CA ALA A 137 -9.11 -3.03 -3.68
C ALA A 137 -9.95 -1.76 -3.60
N ILE A 138 -9.44 -0.63 -4.12
CA ILE A 138 -10.23 0.61 -4.25
C ILE A 138 -11.44 0.37 -5.14
N ALA A 139 -11.27 -0.31 -6.28
CA ALA A 139 -12.36 -0.61 -7.21
C ALA A 139 -13.48 -1.40 -6.52
N MET A 140 -13.12 -2.47 -5.78
CA MET A 140 -14.08 -3.27 -5.01
C MET A 140 -14.83 -2.45 -3.95
N ARG A 141 -14.17 -1.48 -3.32
CA ARG A 141 -14.83 -0.60 -2.33
C ARG A 141 -15.74 0.44 -2.96
N LEU A 142 -15.35 1.01 -4.10
CA LEU A 142 -16.17 1.99 -4.82
C LEU A 142 -17.46 1.34 -5.30
N ASP A 143 -17.39 0.13 -5.85
CA ASP A 143 -18.55 -0.68 -6.25
C ASP A 143 -19.48 -0.94 -5.04
N ALA A 144 -18.93 -1.33 -3.90
CA ALA A 144 -19.72 -1.51 -2.67
C ALA A 144 -20.35 -0.21 -2.13
N LEU A 145 -19.73 0.95 -2.38
CA LEU A 145 -20.19 2.27 -1.96
C LEU A 145 -21.22 2.88 -2.90
N GLU A 146 -21.23 2.51 -4.18
CA GLU A 146 -22.24 2.93 -5.15
C GLU A 146 -23.65 2.50 -4.73
N HIS A 147 -23.75 1.39 -4.01
CA HIS A 147 -24.99 0.88 -3.45
C HIS A 147 -25.39 1.51 -2.10
N LEU A 148 -24.72 2.57 -1.65
CA LEU A 148 -25.02 3.26 -0.39
C LEU A 148 -25.89 4.50 -0.65
N GLU A 149 -27.19 4.43 -0.35
CA GLU A 149 -28.15 5.52 -0.59
C GLU A 149 -28.00 6.66 0.43
N THR A 150 -27.08 7.60 0.20
CA THR A 150 -26.97 8.87 0.96
C THR A 150 -26.44 10.01 0.08
N ASP A 151 -27.03 11.20 0.17
CA ASP A 151 -26.67 12.39 -0.62
C ASP A 151 -25.22 12.87 -0.37
N VAL A 152 -24.80 12.91 0.90
CA VAL A 152 -23.40 13.15 1.30
C VAL A 152 -22.45 12.06 0.77
N GLY A 153 -22.96 10.83 0.61
CA GLY A 153 -22.22 9.73 0.02
C GLY A 153 -21.93 9.95 -1.46
N GLU A 154 -22.85 10.55 -2.21
CA GLU A 154 -22.73 10.73 -3.66
C GLU A 154 -21.58 11.68 -4.02
N ALA A 155 -21.51 12.85 -3.37
CA ALA A 155 -20.43 13.81 -3.63
C ALA A 155 -19.05 13.22 -3.32
N ARG A 156 -18.92 12.50 -2.20
CA ARG A 156 -17.67 11.82 -1.81
C ARG A 156 -17.33 10.65 -2.73
N LEU A 157 -18.33 9.89 -3.18
CA LEU A 157 -18.16 8.80 -4.13
C LEU A 157 -17.63 9.33 -5.46
N ARG A 158 -18.21 10.42 -5.98
CA ARG A 158 -17.71 11.10 -7.19
C ARG A 158 -16.25 11.54 -7.01
N GLN A 159 -15.93 12.20 -5.89
CA GLN A 159 -14.56 12.63 -5.61
C GLN A 159 -13.57 11.45 -5.54
N CYS A 160 -13.93 10.36 -4.85
CA CYS A 160 -13.09 9.17 -4.75
C CYS A 160 -12.91 8.50 -6.13
N SER A 161 -13.97 8.46 -6.93
CA SER A 161 -13.94 7.89 -8.28
C SER A 161 -13.03 8.68 -9.21
N VAL A 162 -13.07 10.02 -9.18
CA VAL A 162 -12.17 10.88 -9.96
C VAL A 162 -10.71 10.59 -9.62
N HIS A 163 -10.36 10.55 -8.32
CA HIS A 163 -8.99 10.23 -7.89
C HIS A 163 -8.56 8.83 -8.32
N TYR A 164 -9.45 7.84 -8.18
CA TYR A 164 -9.21 6.46 -8.62
C TYR A 164 -8.89 6.39 -10.12
N TYR A 165 -9.70 7.01 -10.98
CA TYR A 165 -9.47 6.98 -12.42
C TYR A 165 -8.19 7.73 -12.83
N ALA A 166 -7.89 8.87 -12.20
CA ALA A 166 -6.63 9.58 -12.42
C ALA A 166 -5.41 8.71 -12.07
N LEU A 167 -5.44 8.03 -10.91
CA LEU A 167 -4.37 7.14 -10.49
C LEU A 167 -4.21 5.92 -11.40
N ARG A 168 -5.32 5.38 -11.95
CA ARG A 168 -5.26 4.30 -12.94
C ARG A 168 -4.53 4.72 -14.21
N VAL A 169 -4.80 5.92 -14.70
CA VAL A 169 -4.10 6.47 -15.88
C VAL A 169 -2.62 6.63 -15.58
N HIS A 170 -2.26 7.27 -14.45
CA HIS A 170 -0.85 7.43 -14.06
C HIS A 170 -0.11 6.09 -13.89
N LEU A 171 -0.78 5.10 -13.29
CA LEU A 171 -0.21 3.76 -13.13
C LEU A 171 0.02 3.08 -14.49
N PHE A 172 -0.94 3.21 -15.41
CA PHE A 172 -0.82 2.67 -16.76
C PHE A 172 0.35 3.31 -17.52
N GLU A 173 0.50 4.64 -17.45
CA GLU A 173 1.64 5.36 -18.04
C GLU A 173 2.98 4.88 -17.48
N ARG A 174 3.06 4.65 -16.16
CA ARG A 174 4.27 4.14 -15.52
C ARG A 174 4.60 2.72 -15.99
N ILE A 175 3.62 1.82 -16.02
CA ILE A 175 3.79 0.45 -16.50
C ILE A 175 4.23 0.43 -17.96
N TYR A 176 3.57 1.23 -18.82
CA TYR A 176 3.93 1.34 -20.23
C TYR A 176 5.38 1.80 -20.41
N THR A 177 5.81 2.80 -19.62
CA THR A 177 7.19 3.30 -19.65
C THR A 177 8.19 2.20 -19.26
N LEU A 178 7.91 1.45 -18.19
CA LEU A 178 8.75 0.32 -17.76
C LEU A 178 8.86 -0.75 -18.83
N ILE A 179 7.73 -1.19 -19.41
CA ILE A 179 7.71 -2.19 -20.48
C ILE A 179 8.53 -1.70 -21.68
N ARG A 180 8.35 -0.44 -22.10
CA ARG A 180 9.09 0.15 -23.21
C ARG A 180 10.59 0.18 -22.95
N MET A 181 11.02 0.47 -21.71
CA MET A 181 12.43 0.45 -21.32
C MET A 181 12.99 -0.97 -21.35
N THR A 182 12.28 -1.95 -20.77
CA THR A 182 12.69 -3.36 -20.76
C THR A 182 12.82 -3.91 -22.18
N LEU A 183 11.84 -3.66 -23.05
CA LEU A 183 11.90 -4.09 -24.46
C LEU A 183 13.07 -3.46 -25.20
N LYS A 184 13.36 -2.17 -24.97
CA LYS A 184 14.54 -1.53 -25.54
C LYS A 184 15.84 -2.19 -25.07
N THR A 185 15.94 -2.56 -23.80
CA THR A 185 17.14 -3.25 -23.27
C THR A 185 17.31 -4.62 -23.92
N ILE A 186 16.24 -5.43 -23.97
CA ILE A 186 16.25 -6.77 -24.56
C ILE A 186 16.60 -6.71 -26.06
N LEU A 187 16.03 -5.77 -26.81
CA LEU A 187 16.29 -5.62 -28.24
C LEU A 187 17.67 -5.02 -28.57
N ARG A 188 18.39 -4.49 -27.57
CA ARG A 188 19.70 -3.85 -27.75
C ARG A 188 20.86 -4.76 -27.32
N GLU A 189 20.61 -5.95 -26.76
CA GLU A 189 21.65 -6.97 -26.59
C GLU A 189 22.05 -7.54 -27.95
N PRO A 190 23.27 -7.28 -28.45
CA PRO A 190 23.76 -7.98 -29.63
C PRO A 190 24.13 -9.39 -29.21
N SER A 191 23.61 -10.38 -29.94
CA SER A 191 24.05 -11.77 -29.94
C SER A 191 25.58 -11.85 -30.04
N SER A 192 26.25 -11.87 -28.90
CA SER A 192 27.67 -12.17 -28.77
C SER A 192 27.77 -13.65 -28.43
N SER A 193 27.46 -14.47 -29.44
CA SER A 193 27.69 -15.92 -29.45
C SER A 193 28.08 -16.33 -30.86
N SER A 194 29.18 -15.76 -31.35
CA SER A 194 29.87 -16.26 -32.52
C SER A 194 31.29 -15.71 -32.51
N ASN A 195 32.18 -16.49 -31.90
CA ASN A 195 33.61 -16.65 -32.19
C ASN A 195 33.97 -17.99 -31.50
N LEU A 196 33.87 -19.11 -32.24
CA LEU A 196 35.00 -19.79 -32.89
C LEU A 196 36.06 -20.26 -31.89
#